data_AF-A0A976E3C0-F1
#
_entry.id   AF-A0A976E3C0-F1
#
_cell.length_a   1.000
_cell.length_b   1.000
_cell.length_c   1.000
_cell.angle_alpha   90.00
_cell.angle_beta   90.00
_cell.angle_gamma   90.00
#
_symmetry.space_group_name_H-M   'P 1'
#
loop_
_entity.id
_entity.type
_entity.pdbx_description
1 polymer ?
#
loop_
_entity_poly.entity_id
_entity_poly.type
_entity_poly.pdbx_seq_one_letter_code
_entity_poly.pdbx_strand_id
1 'polypeptide(L)'
;MARSKKHDTSQSSEFPAPSMGLLAMEWRAFWEFAAVVPAWPALQQAPSGDGHSVIVIPGLAASDASTAPLRKYLSGLGYDVAGWHQGSNFGPRAGVLDGILRMVRETHAASGRKISLVGWSLGGVFAREIAKELPDSVRCVITLGTPFAGSPRSTNAWRLYEMVSGRNIEREADHFELQKAPPVPTSSVYSKTDGIVAWQGSIQSAAPEFGHKQTENIEVLASHFGIGLNPSAWWAVADRLAQPEGKWKPFRKPKMLGLGGLVFPSNLD
;
A
#
# COMPACT_ATOMS: atom_id res chain seq x y z
N MET A 1 20.07 48.48 0.79
CA MET A 1 20.40 47.21 0.11
C MET A 1 20.52 46.11 1.16
N ALA A 2 19.48 45.31 1.35
CA ALA A 2 19.51 44.15 2.25
C ALA A 2 19.10 42.93 1.42
N ARG A 3 20.07 42.03 1.16
CA ARG A 3 19.83 40.76 0.49
C ARG A 3 19.12 39.82 1.47
N SER A 4 17.85 39.55 1.19
CA SER A 4 17.09 38.46 1.82
C SER A 4 17.76 37.12 1.48
N LYS A 5 18.24 36.40 2.51
CA LYS A 5 18.71 35.02 2.38
C LYS A 5 17.48 34.14 2.17
N LYS A 6 17.42 33.51 0.98
CA LYS A 6 16.47 32.44 0.67
C LYS A 6 16.60 31.33 1.72
N HIS A 7 15.47 30.95 2.31
CA HIS A 7 15.35 29.71 3.08
C HIS A 7 15.51 28.53 2.13
N ASP A 8 16.56 27.77 2.34
CA ASP A 8 16.80 26.46 1.73
C ASP A 8 15.90 25.44 2.43
N THR A 9 14.86 24.96 1.73
CA THR A 9 13.90 23.96 2.25
C THR A 9 13.64 22.91 1.19
N SER A 10 14.51 21.90 1.09
CA SER A 10 14.17 20.53 0.68
C SER A 10 15.38 19.61 0.81
N GLN A 11 15.75 19.24 2.03
CA GLN A 11 16.56 18.03 2.21
C GLN A 11 15.64 16.83 2.04
N SER A 12 15.37 16.42 0.80
CA SER A 12 14.82 15.11 0.51
C SER A 12 15.85 14.06 0.95
N SER A 13 15.51 13.21 1.90
CA SER A 13 16.36 12.07 2.26
C SER A 13 16.47 11.11 1.07
N GLU A 14 17.63 11.09 0.42
CA GLU A 14 17.97 10.09 -0.61
C GLU A 14 18.30 8.77 0.09
N PHE A 15 17.48 7.75 -0.11
CA PHE A 15 17.80 6.39 0.33
C PHE A 15 18.49 5.62 -0.82
N PRO A 16 19.51 4.79 -0.54
CA PRO A 16 20.08 3.95 -1.56
C PRO A 16 19.04 2.92 -2.04
N ALA A 17 19.01 2.65 -3.35
CA ALA A 17 18.18 1.59 -3.92
C ALA A 17 18.52 0.22 -3.28
N PRO A 18 17.56 -0.73 -3.24
CA PRO A 18 17.84 -2.08 -2.76
C PRO A 18 19.03 -2.72 -3.50
N SER A 19 19.78 -3.56 -2.78
CA SER A 19 20.94 -4.24 -3.35
C SER A 19 20.55 -5.15 -4.51
N MET A 20 21.47 -5.37 -5.45
CA MET A 20 21.25 -6.31 -6.56
C MET A 20 20.93 -7.74 -6.08
N GLY A 21 21.43 -8.13 -4.90
CA GLY A 21 21.09 -9.40 -4.27
C GLY A 21 19.64 -9.47 -3.80
N LEU A 22 19.10 -8.39 -3.21
CA LEU A 22 17.68 -8.30 -2.87
C LEU A 22 16.80 -8.34 -4.13
N LEU A 23 17.18 -7.58 -5.16
CA LEU A 23 16.49 -7.59 -6.45
C LEU A 23 16.45 -8.99 -7.06
N ALA A 24 17.58 -9.72 -7.07
CA ALA A 24 17.62 -11.09 -7.55
C ALA A 24 16.66 -11.98 -6.75
N MET A 25 16.62 -11.82 -5.42
CA MET A 25 15.78 -12.58 -4.50
C MET A 25 14.27 -12.39 -4.66
N GLU A 26 13.80 -11.46 -5.50
CA GLU A 26 12.40 -11.34 -5.92
C GLU A 26 11.87 -12.61 -6.59
N TRP A 27 12.75 -13.46 -7.15
CA TRP A 27 12.36 -14.77 -7.71
C TRP A 27 11.62 -15.67 -6.70
N ARG A 28 11.85 -15.45 -5.40
CA ARG A 28 11.21 -16.20 -4.30
C ARG A 28 9.72 -15.92 -4.15
N ALA A 29 9.18 -14.88 -4.81
CA ALA A 29 7.75 -14.57 -4.82
C ALA A 29 6.88 -15.79 -5.20
N PHE A 30 7.39 -16.69 -6.05
CA PHE A 30 6.73 -17.95 -6.36
C PHE A 30 6.50 -18.84 -5.13
N TRP A 31 7.52 -18.96 -4.27
CA TRP A 31 7.42 -19.74 -3.02
C TRP A 31 6.59 -19.03 -1.96
N GLU A 32 6.64 -17.70 -1.91
CA GLU A 32 5.82 -16.90 -1.01
C GLU A 32 4.32 -17.06 -1.31
N PHE A 33 3.96 -17.18 -2.60
CA PHE A 33 2.60 -17.54 -2.99
C PHE A 33 2.22 -18.95 -2.51
N ALA A 34 3.13 -19.92 -2.60
CA ALA A 34 2.87 -21.27 -2.11
C ALA A 34 2.63 -21.32 -0.59
N ALA A 35 3.20 -20.38 0.17
CA ALA A 35 3.00 -20.27 1.62
C ALA A 35 1.57 -19.88 2.03
N VAL A 36 0.75 -19.35 1.11
CA VAL A 36 -0.67 -19.06 1.36
C VAL A 36 -1.46 -20.33 1.67
N VAL A 37 -1.15 -21.43 0.99
CA VAL A 37 -1.87 -22.70 1.14
C VAL A 37 -1.77 -23.26 2.57
N PRO A 38 -0.58 -23.49 3.16
CA PRO A 38 -0.48 -23.94 4.54
C PRO A 38 -0.94 -22.89 5.55
N ALA A 39 -0.85 -21.60 5.24
CA ALA A 39 -1.34 -20.53 6.11
C ALA A 39 -2.86 -20.32 6.03
N TRP A 40 -3.57 -20.95 5.10
CA TRP A 40 -4.99 -20.70 4.86
C TRP A 40 -5.89 -20.91 6.08
N PRO A 41 -5.74 -21.98 6.89
CA PRO A 41 -6.54 -22.15 8.12
C PRO A 41 -6.31 -21.04 9.15
N ALA A 42 -5.10 -20.47 9.18
CA ALA A 42 -4.81 -19.29 9.98
C ALA A 42 -5.55 -18.09 9.43
N LEU A 43 -5.39 -17.81 8.14
CA LEU A 43 -5.98 -16.65 7.46
C LEU A 43 -7.51 -16.59 7.58
N GLN A 44 -8.18 -17.74 7.66
CA GLN A 44 -9.63 -17.84 7.90
C GLN A 44 -10.07 -17.42 9.31
N GLN A 45 -9.15 -17.37 10.27
CA GLN A 45 -9.41 -16.86 11.63
C GLN A 45 -9.21 -15.35 11.74
N ALA A 46 -8.84 -14.67 10.64
CA ALA A 46 -8.77 -13.22 10.62
C ALA A 46 -10.16 -12.61 10.91
N PRO A 47 -10.22 -11.39 11.47
CA PRO A 47 -11.48 -10.73 11.76
C PRO A 47 -12.39 -10.64 10.54
N SER A 48 -13.68 -10.97 10.73
CA SER A 48 -14.69 -10.88 9.67
C SER A 48 -15.00 -9.43 9.29
N GLY A 49 -15.34 -9.22 8.02
CA GLY A 49 -15.78 -7.93 7.51
C GLY A 49 -17.22 -7.59 7.91
N ASP A 50 -17.52 -6.29 7.93
CA ASP A 50 -18.86 -5.73 8.15
C ASP A 50 -19.62 -5.51 6.82
N GLY A 51 -19.15 -6.10 5.72
CA GLY A 51 -19.73 -5.95 4.39
C GLY A 51 -19.38 -4.65 3.66
N HIS A 52 -18.58 -3.74 4.21
CA HIS A 52 -18.24 -2.50 3.51
C HIS A 52 -17.40 -2.76 2.26
N SER A 53 -17.44 -1.80 1.33
CA SER A 53 -16.75 -1.96 0.05
C SER A 53 -15.24 -1.73 0.19
N VAL A 54 -14.45 -2.56 -0.51
CA VAL A 54 -12.99 -2.47 -0.56
C VAL A 54 -12.54 -2.45 -2.01
N ILE A 55 -11.77 -1.44 -2.41
CA ILE A 55 -11.18 -1.37 -3.75
C ILE A 55 -9.70 -1.71 -3.66
N VAL A 56 -9.26 -2.71 -4.44
CA VAL A 56 -7.86 -3.13 -4.50
C VAL A 56 -7.21 -2.63 -5.78
N ILE A 57 -6.14 -1.85 -5.65
CA ILE A 57 -5.44 -1.18 -6.76
C ILE A 57 -4.09 -1.87 -7.02
N PRO A 58 -3.87 -2.41 -8.24
CA PRO A 58 -2.67 -3.17 -8.57
C PRO A 58 -1.43 -2.28 -8.74
N GLY A 59 -0.24 -2.89 -8.68
CA GLY A 59 1.03 -2.24 -8.96
C GLY A 59 1.27 -1.96 -10.45
N LEU A 60 2.41 -1.33 -10.75
CA LEU A 60 2.82 -1.00 -12.12
C LEU A 60 2.86 -2.25 -13.03
N ALA A 61 2.43 -2.08 -14.28
CA ALA A 61 2.27 -3.10 -15.31
C ALA A 61 1.28 -4.25 -14.95
N ALA A 62 0.63 -4.20 -13.80
CA ALA A 62 -0.28 -5.24 -13.33
C ALA A 62 -1.75 -4.84 -13.50
N SER A 63 -2.67 -5.79 -13.33
CA SER A 63 -4.11 -5.60 -13.51
C SER A 63 -4.88 -6.29 -12.39
N ASP A 64 -6.22 -6.25 -12.45
CA ASP A 64 -7.10 -6.94 -11.50
C ASP A 64 -6.81 -8.45 -11.34
N ALA A 65 -6.17 -9.06 -12.35
CA ALA A 65 -5.76 -10.46 -12.29
C ALA A 65 -4.69 -10.70 -11.21
N SER A 66 -3.72 -9.80 -11.04
CA SER A 66 -2.63 -9.98 -10.07
C SER A 66 -3.12 -9.87 -8.63
N THR A 67 -4.15 -9.07 -8.39
CA THR A 67 -4.77 -8.87 -7.08
C THR A 67 -5.94 -9.80 -6.82
N ALA A 68 -6.32 -10.68 -7.77
CA ALA A 68 -7.46 -11.58 -7.62
C ALA A 68 -7.38 -12.50 -6.38
N PRO A 69 -6.21 -13.07 -6.01
CA PRO A 69 -6.11 -13.89 -4.80
C PRO A 69 -6.45 -13.11 -3.52
N LEU A 70 -5.87 -11.91 -3.35
CA LEU A 70 -6.17 -11.04 -2.21
C LEU A 70 -7.65 -10.66 -2.19
N ARG A 71 -8.23 -10.29 -3.34
CA ARG A 71 -9.65 -9.94 -3.42
C ARG A 71 -10.54 -11.12 -3.02
N LYS A 72 -10.25 -12.32 -3.50
CA LYS A 72 -10.99 -13.53 -3.14
C LYS A 72 -10.90 -13.84 -1.64
N TYR A 73 -9.73 -13.66 -1.05
CA TYR A 73 -9.54 -13.80 0.39
C TYR A 73 -10.42 -12.82 1.17
N LEU A 74 -10.38 -11.52 0.82
CA LEU A 74 -11.19 -10.49 1.47
C LEU A 74 -12.70 -10.69 1.26
N SER A 75 -13.14 -11.10 0.07
CA SER A 75 -14.54 -11.49 -0.16
C SER A 75 -14.96 -12.66 0.73
N GLY A 76 -14.08 -13.65 0.91
CA GLY A 76 -14.31 -14.78 1.82
C GLY A 76 -14.46 -14.38 3.28
N LEU A 77 -13.87 -13.25 3.70
CA LEU A 77 -14.06 -12.68 5.03
C LEU A 77 -15.34 -11.85 5.17
N GLY A 78 -16.10 -11.64 4.09
CA GLY A 78 -17.36 -10.91 4.09
C GLY A 78 -17.26 -9.44 3.70
N TYR A 79 -16.21 -9.00 3.01
CA TYR A 79 -16.15 -7.66 2.40
C TYR A 79 -16.77 -7.64 0.99
N ASP A 80 -17.30 -6.49 0.58
CA ASP A 80 -17.71 -6.23 -0.80
C ASP A 80 -16.50 -5.74 -1.61
N VAL A 81 -15.80 -6.64 -2.29
CA VAL A 81 -14.47 -6.34 -2.84
C VAL A 81 -14.51 -6.13 -4.35
N ALA A 82 -14.06 -4.97 -4.78
CA ALA A 82 -13.89 -4.62 -6.19
C ALA A 82 -12.41 -4.55 -6.59
N GLY A 83 -12.17 -4.75 -7.89
CA GLY A 83 -10.89 -4.42 -8.51
C GLY A 83 -10.80 -2.93 -8.83
N TRP A 84 -9.72 -2.51 -9.49
CA TRP A 84 -9.58 -1.13 -9.95
C TRP A 84 -10.31 -0.86 -11.27
N HIS A 85 -10.58 -1.89 -12.07
CA HIS A 85 -11.30 -1.85 -13.36
C HIS A 85 -10.82 -0.81 -14.39
N GLN A 86 -9.56 -0.38 -14.34
CA GLN A 86 -8.96 0.53 -15.34
C GLN A 86 -8.00 -0.18 -16.31
N GLY A 87 -8.03 -1.51 -16.39
CA GLY A 87 -7.17 -2.32 -17.26
C GLY A 87 -5.83 -2.68 -16.61
N SER A 88 -4.70 -2.36 -17.26
CA SER A 88 -3.36 -2.50 -16.67
C SER A 88 -2.84 -1.16 -16.14
N ASN A 89 -2.25 -1.16 -14.95
CA ASN A 89 -1.76 0.05 -14.28
C ASN A 89 -0.41 0.46 -14.84
N PHE A 90 -0.43 1.46 -15.70
CA PHE A 90 0.77 2.04 -16.29
C PHE A 90 1.08 3.44 -15.75
N GLY A 91 0.56 3.78 -14.57
CA GLY A 91 0.65 5.10 -13.97
C GLY A 91 -0.44 6.07 -14.40
N PRO A 92 -0.32 7.35 -13.99
CA PRO A 92 -1.31 8.40 -14.20
C PRO A 92 -1.39 8.80 -15.68
N ARG A 93 -2.07 7.96 -16.47
CA ARG A 93 -2.49 8.30 -17.84
C ARG A 93 -3.78 9.12 -17.79
N ALA A 94 -4.02 9.89 -18.85
CA ALA A 94 -5.24 10.68 -18.98
C ALA A 94 -6.49 9.82 -18.73
N GLY A 95 -7.37 10.28 -17.85
CA GLY A 95 -8.64 9.61 -17.51
C GLY A 95 -8.56 8.49 -16.47
N VAL A 96 -7.37 7.95 -16.13
CA VAL A 96 -7.25 6.88 -15.12
C VAL A 96 -7.61 7.41 -13.72
N LEU A 97 -7.08 8.58 -13.35
CA LEU A 97 -7.36 9.21 -12.06
C LEU A 97 -8.85 9.61 -11.94
N ASP A 98 -9.43 10.18 -13.01
CA ASP A 98 -10.85 10.51 -13.05
C ASP A 98 -11.74 9.27 -12.95
N GLY A 99 -11.33 8.17 -13.62
CA GLY A 99 -12.04 6.90 -13.59
C GLY A 99 -12.11 6.31 -12.19
N ILE A 100 -10.99 6.30 -11.45
CA ILE A 100 -10.97 5.76 -10.10
C ILE A 100 -11.64 6.68 -9.07
N LEU A 101 -11.51 8.01 -9.21
CA LEU A 101 -12.27 8.97 -8.40
C LEU A 101 -13.78 8.78 -8.59
N ARG A 102 -14.22 8.57 -9.84
CA ARG A 102 -15.63 8.30 -10.17
C ARG A 102 -16.09 6.99 -9.52
N MET A 103 -15.32 5.93 -9.65
CA MET A 103 -15.63 4.63 -9.03
C MET A 103 -15.82 4.76 -7.52
N VAL A 104 -14.91 5.44 -6.82
CA VAL A 104 -15.03 5.64 -5.36
C VAL A 104 -16.29 6.43 -5.02
N ARG A 105 -16.60 7.51 -5.75
CA ARG A 105 -17.83 8.28 -5.53
C ARG A 105 -19.09 7.47 -5.77
N GLU A 106 -19.15 6.70 -6.86
CA GLU A 106 -20.29 5.87 -7.21
C GLU A 106 -20.52 4.74 -6.21
N THR A 107 -19.45 4.03 -5.81
CA THR A 107 -19.54 2.98 -4.79
C THR A 107 -19.94 3.54 -3.43
N HIS A 108 -19.48 4.74 -3.07
CA HIS A 108 -19.83 5.38 -1.79
C HIS A 108 -21.30 5.80 -1.81
N ALA A 109 -21.75 6.41 -2.91
CA ALA A 109 -23.15 6.82 -3.09
C ALA A 109 -24.11 5.61 -3.10
N ALA A 110 -23.73 4.51 -3.75
CA ALA A 110 -24.57 3.32 -3.86
C ALA A 110 -24.70 2.56 -2.52
N SER A 111 -23.60 2.47 -1.75
CA SER A 111 -23.59 1.73 -0.49
C SER A 111 -24.00 2.57 0.72
N GLY A 112 -23.90 3.90 0.63
CA GLY A 112 -24.04 4.83 1.74
C GLY A 112 -22.97 4.68 2.83
N ARG A 113 -21.89 3.92 2.57
CA ARG A 113 -20.83 3.61 3.52
C ARG A 113 -19.47 3.98 2.95
N LYS A 114 -18.56 4.44 3.81
CA LYS A 114 -17.18 4.73 3.41
C LYS A 114 -16.48 3.46 2.91
N ILE A 115 -15.58 3.64 1.93
CA ILE A 115 -14.88 2.58 1.22
C ILE A 115 -13.44 2.48 1.73
N SER A 116 -12.90 1.28 1.89
CA SER A 116 -11.48 1.11 2.18
C SER A 116 -10.68 0.91 0.90
N LEU A 117 -9.48 1.50 0.83
CA LEU A 117 -8.59 1.39 -0.33
C LEU A 117 -7.36 0.55 0.04
N VAL A 118 -7.08 -0.48 -0.74
CA VAL A 118 -5.86 -1.29 -0.61
C VAL A 118 -5.04 -1.11 -1.87
N GLY A 119 -3.83 -0.55 -1.75
CA GLY A 119 -2.97 -0.29 -2.91
C GLY A 119 -1.64 -1.01 -2.80
N TRP A 120 -1.23 -1.66 -3.88
CA TRP A 120 0.06 -2.34 -3.96
C TRP A 120 1.02 -1.57 -4.85
N SER A 121 2.23 -1.30 -4.36
CA SER A 121 3.27 -0.59 -5.09
C SER A 121 2.71 0.74 -5.61
N LEU A 122 2.81 1.04 -6.91
CA LEU A 122 2.20 2.23 -7.52
C LEU A 122 0.69 2.39 -7.22
N GLY A 123 -0.06 1.30 -7.05
CA GLY A 123 -1.47 1.34 -6.65
C GLY A 123 -1.70 1.98 -5.28
N GLY A 124 -0.73 1.89 -4.37
CA GLY A 124 -0.77 2.56 -3.06
C GLY A 124 -0.60 4.08 -3.16
N VAL A 125 0.14 4.56 -4.15
CA VAL A 125 0.22 6.00 -4.44
C VAL A 125 -1.16 6.52 -4.86
N PHE A 126 -1.82 5.84 -5.80
CA PHE A 126 -3.20 6.16 -6.17
C PHE A 126 -4.15 6.14 -4.97
N ALA A 127 -4.12 5.07 -4.16
CA ALA A 127 -4.97 4.96 -2.98
C ALA A 127 -4.82 6.15 -2.03
N ARG A 128 -3.57 6.60 -1.80
CA ARG A 128 -3.28 7.75 -0.95
C ARG A 128 -3.81 9.05 -1.55
N GLU A 129 -3.56 9.32 -2.83
CA GLU A 129 -4.01 10.56 -3.46
C GLU A 129 -5.54 10.64 -3.55
N ILE A 130 -6.21 9.52 -3.84
CA ILE A 130 -7.68 9.44 -3.84
C ILE A 130 -8.24 9.74 -2.46
N ALA A 131 -7.61 9.23 -1.40
CA ALA A 131 -8.07 9.46 -0.03
C ALA A 131 -7.81 10.89 0.46
N LYS A 132 -6.86 11.61 -0.12
CA LYS A 132 -6.69 13.05 0.09
C LYS A 132 -7.79 13.86 -0.59
N GLU A 133 -8.18 13.44 -1.80
CA GLU A 133 -9.22 14.10 -2.59
C GLU A 133 -10.64 13.81 -2.07
N LEU A 134 -10.89 12.60 -1.57
CA LEU A 134 -12.21 12.11 -1.14
C LEU A 134 -12.21 11.58 0.31
N PRO A 135 -11.78 12.36 1.32
CA PRO A 135 -11.64 11.87 2.69
C PRO A 135 -12.97 11.49 3.34
N ASP A 136 -14.07 12.08 2.89
CA ASP A 136 -15.42 11.75 3.37
C ASP A 136 -15.95 10.45 2.79
N SER A 137 -15.41 9.98 1.66
CA SER A 137 -15.81 8.72 1.01
C SER A 137 -14.91 7.56 1.38
N VAL A 138 -13.72 7.82 1.92
CA VAL A 138 -12.71 6.80 2.23
C VAL A 138 -12.67 6.51 3.74
N ARG A 139 -12.75 5.23 4.09
CA ARG A 139 -12.70 4.72 5.47
C ARG A 139 -11.28 4.62 5.98
N CYS A 140 -10.40 3.97 5.21
CA CYS A 140 -8.98 3.84 5.50
C CYS A 140 -8.19 3.53 4.22
N VAL A 141 -6.87 3.68 4.31
CA VAL A 141 -5.92 3.31 3.27
C VAL A 141 -4.92 2.30 3.81
N ILE A 142 -4.71 1.22 3.07
CA ILE A 142 -3.69 0.21 3.39
C ILE A 142 -2.77 0.08 2.17
N THR A 143 -1.48 0.34 2.36
CA THR A 143 -0.49 0.25 1.28
C THR A 143 0.41 -0.95 1.46
N LEU A 144 0.76 -1.63 0.36
CA LEU A 144 1.68 -2.76 0.33
C LEU A 144 2.93 -2.36 -0.47
N GLY A 145 4.11 -2.29 0.15
CA GLY A 145 5.39 -2.01 -0.52
C GLY A 145 5.37 -0.74 -1.39
N THR A 146 4.68 0.30 -0.94
CA THR A 146 4.40 1.49 -1.76
C THR A 146 5.46 2.57 -1.55
N PRO A 147 6.12 3.06 -2.62
CA PRO A 147 7.11 4.12 -2.50
C PRO A 147 6.42 5.50 -2.46
N PHE A 148 6.22 6.07 -1.28
CA PHE A 148 5.64 7.41 -1.10
C PHE A 148 6.53 8.36 -0.29
N ALA A 149 7.61 7.86 0.32
CA ALA A 149 8.61 8.63 1.05
C ALA A 149 9.96 8.65 0.31
N GLY A 150 10.76 9.70 0.56
CA GLY A 150 12.06 9.88 -0.08
C GLY A 150 11.98 10.45 -1.50
N SER A 151 13.16 10.58 -2.14
CA SER A 151 13.27 11.02 -3.54
C SER A 151 12.83 9.93 -4.51
N PRO A 152 12.17 10.23 -5.65
CA PRO A 152 11.82 9.23 -6.68
C PRO A 152 13.00 8.34 -7.12
N ARG A 153 14.24 8.83 -7.00
CA ARG A 153 15.47 8.10 -7.34
C ARG A 153 15.84 6.97 -6.37
N SER A 154 15.24 6.90 -5.17
CA SER A 154 15.57 5.89 -4.16
C SER A 154 14.91 4.52 -4.36
N THR A 155 14.48 4.18 -5.57
CA THR A 155 13.81 2.91 -5.88
C THR A 155 14.37 2.30 -7.17
N ASN A 156 14.37 0.98 -7.35
CA ASN A 156 14.50 0.40 -8.69
C ASN A 156 13.19 0.57 -9.50
N ALA A 157 12.09 0.90 -8.81
CA ALA A 157 10.78 1.14 -9.37
C ALA A 157 10.73 2.31 -10.36
N TRP A 158 11.53 3.38 -10.22
CA TRP A 158 11.52 4.47 -11.20
C TRP A 158 12.01 4.03 -12.58
N ARG A 159 13.03 3.15 -12.66
CA ARG A 159 13.50 2.59 -13.94
C ARG A 159 12.43 1.74 -14.62
N LEU A 160 11.73 0.93 -13.83
CA LEU A 160 10.60 0.13 -14.31
C LEU A 160 9.44 1.05 -14.74
N TYR A 161 9.16 2.11 -13.97
CA TYR A 161 8.15 3.12 -14.28
C TYR A 161 8.45 3.84 -15.59
N GLU A 162 9.66 4.38 -15.78
CA GLU A 162 10.04 5.07 -17.02
C GLU A 162 9.99 4.13 -18.22
N MET A 163 10.49 2.90 -18.08
CA MET A 163 10.50 1.90 -19.15
C MET A 163 9.09 1.50 -19.59
N VAL A 164 8.17 1.36 -18.64
CA VAL A 164 6.82 0.85 -18.90
C VAL A 164 5.82 1.98 -19.23
N SER A 165 5.96 3.14 -18.60
CA SER A 165 5.07 4.29 -18.80
C SER A 165 5.50 5.18 -19.97
N GLY A 166 6.79 5.18 -20.34
CA GLY A 166 7.38 6.10 -21.31
C GLY A 166 7.44 7.56 -20.81
N ARG A 167 7.23 7.80 -19.52
CA ARG A 167 7.19 9.14 -18.89
C ARG A 167 8.26 9.31 -17.83
N ASN A 168 8.76 10.54 -17.69
CA ASN A 168 9.73 10.90 -16.66
C ASN A 168 8.98 11.20 -15.34
N ILE A 169 9.37 10.48 -14.28
CA ILE A 169 8.74 10.55 -12.95
C ILE A 169 8.93 11.91 -12.25
N GLU A 170 9.97 12.65 -12.57
CA GLU A 170 10.32 13.94 -11.93
C GLU A 170 9.23 14.98 -12.19
N ARG A 171 8.70 15.05 -13.42
CA ARG A 171 7.65 16.02 -13.77
C ARG A 171 6.29 15.73 -13.12
N GLU A 172 6.02 14.49 -12.74
CA GLU A 172 4.72 14.11 -12.15
C GLU A 172 4.79 14.06 -10.61
N ALA A 173 5.95 13.74 -10.02
CA ALA A 173 6.14 13.71 -8.56
C ALA A 173 6.14 15.11 -7.92
N ASP A 174 6.61 16.14 -8.63
CA ASP A 174 6.64 17.54 -8.13
C ASP A 174 5.25 18.12 -7.86
N HIS A 175 4.18 17.50 -8.38
CA HIS A 175 2.81 17.98 -8.21
C HIS A 175 2.07 17.36 -7.02
N PHE A 176 2.62 16.31 -6.37
CA PHE A 176 1.94 15.61 -5.27
C PHE A 176 2.78 15.64 -3.98
N GLU A 177 2.13 15.97 -2.86
CA GLU A 177 2.72 15.84 -1.52
C GLU A 177 2.71 14.36 -1.09
N LEU A 178 3.41 13.48 -1.80
CA LEU A 178 3.35 12.01 -1.63
C LEU A 178 3.63 11.56 -0.19
N GLN A 179 4.57 12.23 0.47
CA GLN A 179 5.00 11.93 1.84
C GLN A 179 3.90 12.20 2.88
N LYS A 180 3.02 13.15 2.57
CA LYS A 180 1.90 13.50 3.44
C LYS A 180 0.85 12.39 3.39
N ALA A 181 0.49 11.90 4.57
CA ALA A 181 -0.56 10.93 4.74
C ALA A 181 -1.92 11.53 4.36
N PRO A 182 -2.84 10.73 3.78
CA PRO A 182 -4.24 11.10 3.67
C PRO A 182 -4.83 11.41 5.05
N PRO A 183 -5.86 12.28 5.17
CA PRO A 183 -6.48 12.62 6.45
C PRO A 183 -7.47 11.53 6.94
N VAL A 184 -7.11 10.27 6.76
CA VAL A 184 -7.87 9.07 7.16
C VAL A 184 -6.89 8.04 7.73
N PRO A 185 -7.35 7.06 8.53
CA PRO A 185 -6.48 5.98 9.00
C PRO A 185 -5.67 5.34 7.88
N THR A 186 -4.34 5.30 8.04
CA THR A 186 -3.42 4.85 6.99
C THR A 186 -2.39 3.87 7.55
N SER A 187 -2.35 2.65 7.02
CA SER A 187 -1.39 1.62 7.42
C SER A 187 -0.46 1.29 6.27
N SER A 188 0.85 1.51 6.45
CA SER A 188 1.86 1.10 5.47
C SER A 188 2.45 -0.25 5.81
N VAL A 189 2.15 -1.27 5.01
CA VAL A 189 2.75 -2.60 5.10
C VAL A 189 3.99 -2.61 4.21
N TYR A 190 5.16 -2.86 4.80
CA TYR A 190 6.44 -2.83 4.09
C TYR A 190 7.28 -4.07 4.43
N SER A 191 8.31 -4.33 3.62
CA SER A 191 9.31 -5.34 3.94
C SER A 191 10.72 -4.80 3.77
N LYS A 192 11.61 -5.07 4.73
CA LYS A 192 13.04 -4.75 4.61
C LYS A 192 13.75 -5.61 3.55
N THR A 193 13.13 -6.71 3.12
CA THR A 193 13.64 -7.59 2.07
C THR A 193 13.08 -7.31 0.68
N ASP A 194 12.37 -6.19 0.53
CA ASP A 194 11.90 -5.69 -0.77
C ASP A 194 13.10 -5.35 -1.68
N GLY A 195 13.16 -5.97 -2.86
CA GLY A 195 14.21 -5.78 -3.85
C GLY A 195 13.93 -4.71 -4.90
N ILE A 196 12.71 -4.16 -4.94
CA ILE A 196 12.27 -3.19 -5.95
C ILE A 196 12.19 -1.78 -5.36
N VAL A 197 11.63 -1.65 -4.17
CA VAL A 197 11.45 -0.40 -3.43
C VAL A 197 12.37 -0.41 -2.20
N ALA A 198 13.16 0.64 -2.02
CA ALA A 198 13.86 0.82 -0.75
C ALA A 198 12.82 0.95 0.36
N TRP A 199 12.85 0.05 1.33
CA TRP A 199 11.80 -0.07 2.34
C TRP A 199 11.56 1.24 3.11
N GLN A 200 12.58 2.08 3.27
CA GLN A 200 12.50 3.42 3.86
C GLN A 200 11.53 4.32 3.10
N GLY A 201 11.42 4.15 1.77
CA GLY A 201 10.45 4.86 0.94
C GLY A 201 9.01 4.42 1.15
N SER A 202 8.78 3.32 1.88
CA SER A 202 7.45 2.88 2.33
C SER A 202 7.15 3.27 3.78
N ILE A 203 8.04 4.01 4.46
CA ILE A 203 7.84 4.41 5.85
C ILE A 203 7.09 5.74 5.92
N GLN A 204 5.93 5.72 6.56
CA GLN A 204 5.21 6.92 6.95
C GLN A 204 5.92 7.60 8.11
N SER A 205 6.39 8.82 7.88
CA SER A 205 6.97 9.67 8.91
C SER A 205 5.93 10.02 9.98
N ALA A 206 6.36 10.01 11.25
CA ALA A 206 5.56 10.44 12.40
C ALA A 206 5.56 11.97 12.59
N ALA A 207 6.35 12.69 11.81
CA ALA A 207 6.43 14.14 11.88
C ALA A 207 5.05 14.76 11.53
N PRO A 208 4.54 15.75 12.30
CA PRO A 208 3.18 16.28 12.13
C PRO A 208 2.86 16.84 10.75
N GLU A 209 3.87 17.25 9.99
CA GLU A 209 3.75 17.76 8.62
C GLU A 209 3.46 16.65 7.60
N PHE A 210 3.84 15.41 7.89
CA PHE A 210 3.72 14.27 6.98
C PHE A 210 2.78 13.18 7.49
N GLY A 211 2.67 12.96 8.80
CA GLY A 211 1.85 11.92 9.42
C GLY A 211 0.83 12.47 10.41
N HIS A 212 0.05 11.57 11.00
CA HIS A 212 -0.90 11.91 12.06
C HIS A 212 -1.09 10.71 13.02
N LYS A 213 -1.89 10.90 14.07
CA LYS A 213 -2.07 9.89 15.15
C LYS A 213 -2.66 8.54 14.69
N GLN A 214 -3.17 8.46 13.46
CA GLN A 214 -3.78 7.24 12.88
C GLN A 214 -2.98 6.73 11.67
N THR A 215 -1.69 7.06 11.61
CA THR A 215 -0.75 6.46 10.67
C THR A 215 0.14 5.44 11.36
N GLU A 216 0.47 4.34 10.68
CA GLU A 216 1.38 3.32 11.21
C GLU A 216 2.17 2.62 10.10
N ASN A 217 3.26 1.96 10.51
CA ASN A 217 4.10 1.14 9.64
C ASN A 217 4.11 -0.30 10.17
N ILE A 218 3.82 -1.27 9.32
CA ILE A 218 3.70 -2.69 9.64
C ILE A 218 4.76 -3.45 8.83
N GLU A 219 5.77 -3.98 9.51
CA GLU A 219 6.80 -4.79 8.87
C GLU A 219 6.33 -6.24 8.68
N VAL A 220 6.52 -6.75 7.47
CA VAL A 220 6.39 -8.16 7.12
C VAL A 220 7.66 -8.67 6.45
N LEU A 221 7.84 -9.98 6.41
CA LEU A 221 8.91 -10.62 5.64
C LEU A 221 8.34 -11.04 4.29
N ALA A 222 8.70 -10.30 3.23
CA ALA A 222 8.26 -10.57 1.87
C ALA A 222 9.24 -9.97 0.85
N SER A 223 9.28 -10.53 -0.36
CA SER A 223 9.73 -9.81 -1.54
C SER A 223 8.70 -8.75 -1.98
N HIS A 224 9.06 -7.84 -2.89
CA HIS A 224 8.12 -6.86 -3.44
C HIS A 224 6.97 -7.51 -4.19
N PHE A 225 7.27 -8.52 -5.02
CA PHE A 225 6.24 -9.24 -5.77
C PHE A 225 5.45 -10.19 -4.87
N GLY A 226 6.07 -10.71 -3.81
CA GLY A 226 5.42 -11.60 -2.85
C GLY A 226 4.54 -10.87 -1.82
N ILE A 227 4.77 -9.59 -1.52
CA ILE A 227 4.02 -8.89 -0.47
C ILE A 227 2.51 -8.84 -0.74
N GLY A 228 2.10 -8.74 -2.01
CA GLY A 228 0.70 -8.80 -2.43
C GLY A 228 0.04 -10.17 -2.22
N LEU A 229 0.84 -11.20 -1.98
CA LEU A 229 0.45 -12.61 -1.84
C LEU A 229 1.00 -13.23 -0.55
N ASN A 230 1.41 -12.40 0.42
CA ASN A 230 2.03 -12.87 1.66
C ASN A 230 0.97 -13.03 2.76
N PRO A 231 0.92 -14.18 3.47
CA PRO A 231 -0.04 -14.39 4.55
C PRO A 231 0.00 -13.30 5.64
N SER A 232 1.19 -12.80 5.99
CA SER A 232 1.36 -11.76 7.01
C SER A 232 0.79 -10.43 6.54
N ALA A 233 0.99 -10.09 5.27
CA ALA A 233 0.39 -8.91 4.67
C ALA A 233 -1.13 -9.04 4.60
N TRP A 234 -1.65 -10.21 4.20
CA TRP A 234 -3.08 -10.47 4.13
C TRP A 234 -3.76 -10.38 5.49
N TRP A 235 -3.16 -10.97 6.53
CA TRP A 235 -3.65 -10.83 7.89
C TRP A 235 -3.67 -9.36 8.32
N ALA A 236 -2.58 -8.63 8.10
CA ALA A 236 -2.52 -7.21 8.42
C ALA A 236 -3.64 -6.44 7.71
N VAL A 237 -3.85 -6.67 6.41
CA VAL A 237 -4.95 -6.05 5.65
C VAL A 237 -6.30 -6.36 6.28
N ALA A 238 -6.60 -7.63 6.54
CA ALA A 238 -7.88 -8.04 7.14
C ALA A 238 -8.12 -7.40 8.51
N ASP A 239 -7.11 -7.41 9.37
CA ASP A 239 -7.17 -6.81 10.71
C ASP A 239 -7.38 -5.29 10.67
N ARG A 240 -6.72 -4.59 9.74
CA ARG A 240 -6.90 -3.14 9.56
C ARG A 240 -8.28 -2.81 9.00
N LEU A 241 -8.78 -3.57 8.03
CA LEU A 241 -10.12 -3.39 7.44
C LEU A 241 -11.24 -3.61 8.47
N ALA A 242 -11.04 -4.51 9.43
CA ALA A 242 -12.06 -4.86 10.42
C ALA A 242 -12.28 -3.77 11.49
N GLN A 243 -11.46 -2.72 11.53
CA GLN A 243 -11.60 -1.66 12.52
C GLN A 243 -12.84 -0.80 12.25
N PRO A 244 -13.73 -0.59 13.24
CA PRO A 244 -14.86 0.32 13.10
C PRO A 244 -14.40 1.77 12.91
N GLU A 245 -15.20 2.55 12.18
CA GLU A 245 -14.97 3.98 12.00
C GLU A 245 -14.85 4.70 13.34
N GLY A 246 -13.86 5.59 13.47
CA GLY A 246 -13.58 6.32 14.71
C GLY A 246 -13.01 5.48 15.86
N LYS A 247 -12.78 4.18 15.68
CA LYS A 247 -12.23 3.27 16.71
C LYS A 247 -10.83 2.76 16.39
N TRP A 248 -10.06 3.56 15.65
CA TRP A 248 -8.71 3.18 15.23
C TRP A 248 -7.80 2.79 16.40
N LYS A 249 -7.05 1.70 16.23
CA LYS A 249 -6.05 1.16 17.15
C LYS A 249 -4.80 0.72 16.37
N PRO A 250 -3.59 0.94 16.92
CA PRO A 250 -2.35 0.44 16.32
C PRO A 250 -2.34 -1.08 16.13
N PHE A 251 -1.60 -1.54 15.14
CA PHE A 251 -1.48 -2.96 14.81
C PHE A 251 -0.74 -3.68 15.92
N ARG A 252 -1.24 -4.86 16.26
CA ARG A 252 -0.60 -5.75 17.22
C ARG A 252 -0.46 -7.11 16.56
N LYS A 253 0.77 -7.59 16.47
CA LYS A 253 1.05 -8.94 15.97
C LYS A 253 0.23 -9.96 16.78
N PRO A 254 -0.48 -10.90 16.14
CA PRO A 254 -1.25 -11.92 16.83
C PRO A 254 -0.36 -12.73 17.76
N LYS A 255 -0.76 -12.87 19.03
CA LYS A 255 0.00 -13.62 20.06
C LYS A 255 -0.27 -15.15 20.05
N MET A 256 -0.96 -15.68 19.04
CA MET A 256 -1.45 -17.07 19.08
C MET A 256 -0.31 -18.10 18.99
N LEU A 257 -0.31 -19.06 19.94
CA LEU A 257 0.51 -20.27 19.91
C LEU A 257 0.35 -20.94 18.54
N GLY A 258 1.45 -21.06 17.79
CA GLY A 258 1.53 -21.75 16.49
C GLY A 258 1.25 -20.89 15.25
N LEU A 259 0.59 -19.74 15.35
CA LEU A 259 0.30 -18.86 14.19
C LEU A 259 1.29 -17.71 14.06
N GLY A 260 1.79 -17.18 15.18
CA GLY A 260 2.67 -16.00 15.21
C GLY A 260 4.08 -16.21 14.62
N GLY A 261 4.45 -17.46 14.29
CA GLY A 261 5.69 -17.76 13.54
C GLY A 261 5.43 -18.22 12.10
N LEU A 262 4.17 -18.50 11.73
CA LEU A 262 3.75 -18.96 10.40
C LEU A 262 3.31 -17.78 9.51
N VAL A 263 2.73 -16.76 10.14
CA VAL A 263 2.26 -15.49 9.58
C VAL A 263 2.94 -14.45 10.45
N PHE A 264 3.79 -13.56 9.98
CA PHE A 264 4.73 -12.77 10.79
C PHE A 264 5.96 -13.56 11.27
N PRO A 265 7.17 -13.06 10.97
CA PRO A 265 8.39 -13.65 11.49
C PRO A 265 8.49 -13.45 13.01
N SER A 266 8.91 -14.49 13.71
CA SER A 266 9.33 -14.44 15.11
C SER A 266 10.66 -13.68 15.22
N ASN A 267 10.59 -12.45 15.73
CA ASN A 267 11.68 -11.57 16.17
C ASN A 267 12.48 -10.83 15.08
N LEU A 268 12.36 -9.51 15.13
CA LEU A 268 13.47 -8.56 15.11
C LEU A 268 13.13 -7.54 16.20
N ASP A 269 13.42 -7.92 17.45
CA ASP A 269 13.63 -6.94 18.53
C ASP A 269 14.96 -6.21 18.29
#